data_AF-A0A2V8AYD0-F1
#
_entry.id   AF-A0A2V8AYD0-F1
#
_cell.length_a   1.000
_cell.length_b   1.000
_cell.length_c   1.000
_cell.angle_alpha   90.00
_cell.angle_beta   90.00
_cell.angle_gamma   90.00
#
_symmetry.space_group_name_H-M   'P 1'
#
loop_
_entity.id
_entity.type
_entity.pdbx_description
1 polymer ?
#
loop_
_entity_poly.entity_id
_entity_poly.type
_entity_poly.pdbx_seq_one_letter_code
_entity_poly.pdbx_strand_id
1 'polypeptide(L)'
;MKRHVVATVIVTLLANMAAACGGSSLPSTPSPQPEPPPTATTIGRVAIVVIPSKVAVGATASFVVTVTGERRAVALGLNFGDGTNQTFGAIGEEVRVAHVFSAAGTYVVTATATDSSGQFSSVSVTVIVI
;
A
#
# COMPACT_ATOMS: atom_id res chain seq x y z
N MET A 1 -0.33 -36.59 -4.65
CA MET A 1 0.34 -37.14 -3.46
C MET A 1 1.42 -36.15 -3.04
N LYS A 2 1.28 -35.59 -1.83
CA LYS A 2 2.20 -34.66 -1.20
C LYS A 2 3.38 -35.46 -0.64
N ARG A 3 4.63 -34.98 -0.80
CA ARG A 3 5.78 -35.22 0.11
C ARG A 3 6.96 -34.34 -0.33
N HIS A 4 7.34 -33.41 0.54
CA HIS A 4 8.69 -32.82 0.59
C HIS A 4 9.66 -33.84 1.19
N VAL A 5 10.93 -33.85 0.78
CA VAL A 5 12.16 -33.98 1.61
C VAL A 5 13.42 -33.78 0.73
N VAL A 6 14.17 -32.71 1.03
CA VAL A 6 15.64 -32.51 1.16
C VAL A 6 16.61 -32.99 0.05
N ALA A 7 17.47 -32.06 -0.43
CA ALA A 7 18.78 -32.37 -1.01
C ALA A 7 19.82 -31.26 -0.71
N THR A 8 20.85 -31.64 0.06
CA THR A 8 22.07 -30.89 0.41
C THR A 8 23.08 -30.91 -0.74
N VAL A 9 23.77 -29.79 -1.01
CA VAL A 9 25.10 -29.82 -1.67
C VAL A 9 26.01 -28.75 -1.04
N ILE A 10 27.11 -29.23 -0.49
CA ILE A 10 28.24 -28.51 0.12
C ILE A 10 29.29 -28.28 -0.97
N VAL A 11 29.87 -27.08 -1.09
CA VAL A 11 31.20 -26.89 -1.71
C VAL A 11 31.99 -25.80 -0.98
N THR A 12 33.14 -26.23 -0.47
CA THR A 12 34.17 -25.54 0.33
C THR A 12 35.10 -24.69 -0.54
N LEU A 13 35.65 -23.56 -0.03
CA LEU A 13 37.06 -23.22 -0.29
C LEU A 13 37.64 -22.21 0.73
N LEU A 14 38.88 -22.49 1.13
CA LEU A 14 39.70 -21.84 2.15
C LEU A 14 40.46 -20.59 1.66
N ALA A 15 40.99 -19.86 2.66
CA ALA A 15 42.13 -18.93 2.64
C ALA A 15 41.81 -17.49 2.16
N ASN A 16 42.44 -16.42 2.65
CA ASN A 16 43.76 -16.28 3.27
C ASN A 16 43.81 -14.96 4.07
N MET A 17 44.62 -14.92 5.14
CA MET A 17 44.87 -13.71 5.95
C MET A 17 46.21 -13.05 5.57
N ALA A 18 46.29 -11.72 5.75
CA ALA A 18 47.48 -10.84 5.77
C ALA A 18 48.17 -10.51 4.42
N ALA A 19 48.79 -9.34 4.18
CA ALA A 19 48.83 -8.02 4.81
C ALA A 19 49.64 -7.05 3.89
N ALA A 20 49.32 -5.75 3.97
CA ALA A 20 50.16 -4.56 3.64
C ALA A 20 50.63 -4.38 2.16
N CYS A 21 50.84 -3.20 1.59
CA CYS A 21 51.18 -1.87 2.08
C CYS A 21 50.95 -0.79 0.97
N GLY A 22 50.71 0.46 1.38
CA GLY A 22 51.26 1.66 0.71
C GLY A 22 50.55 2.25 -0.53
N GLY A 23 50.24 3.56 -0.46
CA GLY A 23 50.31 4.43 -1.64
C GLY A 23 49.02 5.11 -2.11
N SER A 24 48.64 6.18 -1.40
CA SER A 24 48.26 7.48 -1.95
C SER A 24 47.58 7.55 -3.33
N SER A 25 46.23 7.50 -3.34
CA SER A 25 45.31 8.47 -3.96
C SER A 25 43.98 7.77 -4.23
N LEU A 26 42.97 8.04 -3.40
CA LEU A 26 41.63 7.55 -3.65
C LEU A 26 41.00 8.39 -4.77
N PRO A 27 40.66 7.82 -5.94
CA PRO A 27 39.50 8.32 -6.66
C PRO A 27 38.29 8.08 -5.75
N SER A 28 37.46 9.10 -5.56
CA SER A 28 36.20 8.97 -4.83
C SER A 28 35.30 7.97 -5.57
N THR A 29 35.36 6.71 -5.19
CA THR A 29 34.32 5.74 -5.56
C THR A 29 33.01 6.23 -4.97
N PRO A 30 31.95 6.47 -5.76
CA PRO A 30 30.64 6.67 -5.17
C PRO A 30 30.33 5.42 -4.34
N SER A 31 29.92 5.64 -3.07
CA SER A 31 29.46 4.58 -2.18
C SER A 31 28.48 3.65 -2.91
N PRO A 32 28.42 2.35 -2.59
CA PRO A 32 27.32 1.52 -3.02
C PRO A 32 26.04 2.11 -2.42
N GLN A 33 25.36 2.96 -3.19
CA GLN A 33 23.99 3.36 -2.88
C GLN A 33 23.20 2.07 -2.82
N PRO A 34 22.39 1.82 -1.77
CA PRO A 34 21.49 0.69 -1.75
C PRO A 34 20.72 0.69 -3.07
N GLU A 35 20.85 -0.38 -3.84
CA GLU A 35 20.07 -0.57 -5.05
C GLU A 35 18.60 -0.34 -4.68
N PRO A 36 17.87 0.56 -5.36
CA PRO A 36 16.44 0.69 -5.09
C PRO A 36 15.82 -0.70 -5.25
N PRO A 37 15.01 -1.15 -4.28
CA PRO A 37 14.49 -2.51 -4.26
C PRO A 37 13.79 -2.83 -5.58
N PRO A 38 13.85 -4.10 -6.05
CA PRO A 38 13.28 -4.51 -7.33
C PRO A 38 11.83 -4.04 -7.40
N THR A 39 11.48 -3.40 -8.52
CA THR A 39 10.17 -2.82 -8.82
C THR A 39 9.06 -3.71 -8.27
N ALA A 40 8.52 -3.31 -7.11
CA ALA A 40 7.30 -3.92 -6.61
C ALA A 40 6.27 -3.72 -7.71
N THR A 41 5.64 -4.80 -8.17
CA THR A 41 4.43 -4.77 -9.00
C THR A 41 3.36 -4.08 -8.16
N THR A 42 3.46 -2.76 -8.11
CA THR A 42 2.73 -1.91 -7.20
C THR A 42 1.29 -1.97 -7.65
N ILE A 43 0.38 -2.30 -6.74
CA ILE A 43 -1.05 -2.18 -6.99
C ILE A 43 -1.33 -0.82 -7.64
N GLY A 44 -2.31 -0.81 -8.55
CA GLY A 44 -2.76 0.44 -9.15
C GLY A 44 -3.00 1.49 -8.07
N ARG A 45 -2.48 2.71 -8.28
CA ARG A 45 -2.64 3.84 -7.37
C ARG A 45 -4.12 3.99 -7.00
N VAL A 46 -4.40 3.85 -5.71
CA VAL A 46 -5.72 4.11 -5.13
C VAL A 46 -5.78 5.58 -4.72
N ALA A 47 -6.84 6.27 -5.10
CA ALA A 47 -7.15 7.62 -4.64
C ALA A 47 -8.59 7.67 -4.13
N ILE A 48 -8.82 8.47 -3.09
CA ILE A 48 -10.15 8.72 -2.54
C ILE A 48 -10.40 10.22 -2.53
N VAL A 49 -11.59 10.62 -2.94
CA VAL A 49 -12.07 11.99 -2.91
C VAL A 49 -13.38 12.02 -2.16
N VAL A 50 -13.55 12.99 -1.26
CA VAL A 50 -14.80 13.21 -0.53
C VAL A 50 -15.41 14.56 -0.91
N ILE A 51 -16.71 14.56 -1.16
CA ILE A 51 -17.45 15.76 -1.55
C ILE A 51 -18.83 15.75 -0.86
N PRO A 52 -19.15 16.75 -0.02
CA PRO A 52 -18.25 17.76 0.54
C PRO A 52 -17.38 17.19 1.67
N SER A 53 -16.17 17.73 1.85
CA SER A 53 -15.27 17.37 2.98
C SER A 53 -15.72 17.96 4.32
N LYS A 54 -16.69 18.87 4.30
CA LYS A 54 -17.37 19.42 5.46
C LYS A 54 -18.88 19.25 5.33
N VAL A 55 -19.49 18.49 6.22
CA VAL A 55 -20.92 18.16 6.23
C VAL A 55 -21.56 18.56 7.56
N ALA A 56 -22.86 18.80 7.57
CA ALA A 56 -23.62 18.91 8.81
C ALA A 56 -23.95 17.52 9.37
N VAL A 57 -24.20 17.40 10.67
CA VAL A 57 -24.74 16.16 11.25
C VAL A 57 -26.00 15.71 10.50
N GLY A 58 -26.04 14.44 10.09
CA GLY A 58 -27.15 13.88 9.31
C GLY A 58 -27.12 14.20 7.81
N ALA A 59 -26.14 14.97 7.32
CA ALA A 59 -25.96 15.20 5.89
C ALA A 59 -25.16 14.06 5.23
N THR A 60 -25.37 13.88 3.93
CA THR A 60 -24.71 12.85 3.13
C THR A 60 -23.36 13.34 2.60
N ALA A 61 -22.29 12.62 2.93
CA ALA A 61 -20.98 12.76 2.29
C ALA A 61 -20.85 11.73 1.16
N SER A 62 -20.38 12.17 0.00
CA SER A 62 -20.08 11.27 -1.14
C SER A 62 -18.59 11.00 -1.22
N PHE A 63 -18.23 9.72 -1.26
CA PHE A 63 -16.88 9.22 -1.40
C PHE A 63 -16.71 8.61 -2.77
N VAL A 64 -15.71 9.06 -3.50
CA VAL A 64 -15.32 8.51 -4.80
C VAL A 64 -13.95 7.88 -4.63
N VAL A 65 -13.91 6.55 -4.70
CA VAL A 65 -12.65 5.79 -4.66
C VAL A 65 -12.31 5.43 -6.09
N THR A 66 -11.12 5.81 -6.53
CA THR A 66 -10.56 5.49 -7.84
C THR A 66 -9.36 4.58 -7.67
N VAL A 67 -9.28 3.54 -8.48
CA VAL A 67 -8.15 2.61 -8.54
C VAL A 67 -7.59 2.67 -9.95
N THR A 68 -6.38 3.19 -10.06
CA THR A 68 -5.72 3.46 -11.35
C THR A 68 -4.49 2.58 -11.50
N GLY A 69 -4.46 1.67 -12.47
CA GLY A 69 -3.29 0.84 -12.75
C GLY A 69 -3.66 -0.40 -13.55
N GLU A 70 -2.67 -1.23 -13.85
CA GLU A 70 -2.87 -2.39 -14.73
C GLU A 70 -3.65 -3.53 -14.04
N ARG A 71 -3.69 -3.54 -12.70
CA ARG A 71 -4.43 -4.52 -11.91
C ARG A 71 -5.63 -3.89 -11.22
N ARG A 72 -6.79 -4.52 -11.44
CA ARG A 72 -8.05 -4.19 -10.77
C ARG A 72 -8.08 -4.74 -9.34
N ALA A 73 -8.73 -4.01 -8.44
CA ALA A 73 -8.96 -4.49 -7.09
C ALA A 73 -10.10 -5.52 -7.07
N VAL A 74 -9.83 -6.69 -6.48
CA VAL A 74 -10.81 -7.77 -6.30
C VAL A 74 -11.62 -7.61 -5.01
N ALA A 75 -11.16 -6.75 -4.10
CA ALA A 75 -11.89 -6.36 -2.92
C ALA A 75 -11.56 -4.91 -2.55
N LEU A 76 -12.54 -4.18 -2.05
CA LEU A 76 -12.34 -2.85 -1.47
C LEU A 76 -12.99 -2.81 -0.08
N GLY A 77 -12.22 -2.42 0.93
CA GLY A 77 -12.73 -2.06 2.25
C GLY A 77 -12.74 -0.55 2.42
N LEU A 78 -13.83 0.00 2.93
CA LEU A 78 -13.98 1.38 3.33
C LEU A 78 -14.29 1.41 4.83
N ASN A 79 -13.51 2.17 5.58
CA ASN A 79 -13.73 2.45 7.00
C ASN A 79 -14.01 3.93 7.14
N PHE A 80 -15.17 4.31 7.68
CA PHE A 80 -15.57 5.73 7.79
C PHE A 80 -15.04 6.42 9.06
N GLY A 81 -14.42 5.68 9.98
CA GLY A 81 -13.89 6.22 11.24
C GLY A 81 -14.94 6.51 12.31
N ASP A 82 -16.23 6.30 12.02
CA ASP A 82 -17.36 6.45 12.95
C ASP A 82 -17.80 5.11 13.58
N GLY A 83 -17.05 4.04 13.34
CA GLY A 83 -17.40 2.66 13.71
C GLY A 83 -18.13 1.89 12.62
N THR A 84 -18.49 2.53 11.50
CA THR A 84 -19.07 1.86 10.34
C THR A 84 -18.01 1.57 9.27
N ASN A 85 -18.18 0.42 8.62
CA ASN A 85 -17.33 -0.03 7.52
C ASN A 85 -18.21 -0.58 6.40
N GLN A 86 -17.72 -0.47 5.16
CA GLN A 86 -18.33 -1.09 3.99
C GLN A 86 -17.29 -1.89 3.22
N THR A 87 -17.69 -3.04 2.72
CA THR A 87 -16.84 -3.88 1.87
C THR A 87 -17.51 -4.11 0.53
N PHE A 88 -16.72 -4.02 -0.52
CA PHE A 88 -17.11 -4.26 -1.90
C PHE A 88 -16.26 -5.41 -2.44
N GLY A 89 -16.83 -6.17 -3.37
CA GLY A 89 -16.11 -7.19 -4.12
C GLY A 89 -15.19 -6.55 -5.17
N ALA A 90 -15.05 -7.24 -6.31
CA ALA A 90 -14.24 -6.71 -7.40
C ALA A 90 -14.82 -5.38 -7.90
N ILE A 91 -13.99 -4.34 -7.89
CA ILE A 91 -14.33 -3.01 -8.41
C ILE A 91 -13.59 -2.77 -9.72
N GLY A 92 -14.16 -1.90 -10.55
CA GLY A 92 -13.52 -1.42 -11.78
C GLY A 92 -12.48 -0.34 -11.45
N GLU A 93 -12.55 0.77 -12.18
CA GLU A 93 -11.66 1.92 -11.98
C GLU A 93 -12.18 2.91 -10.94
N GLU A 94 -13.49 2.94 -10.70
CA GLU A 94 -14.14 3.88 -9.77
C GLU A 94 -15.30 3.19 -9.04
N VAL A 95 -15.48 3.54 -7.77
CA VAL A 95 -16.68 3.26 -6.99
C VAL A 95 -17.10 4.50 -6.22
N ARG A 96 -18.41 4.74 -6.16
CA ARG A 96 -19.02 5.84 -5.43
C ARG A 96 -19.82 5.31 -4.26
N VAL A 97 -19.59 5.88 -3.08
CA VAL A 97 -20.22 5.46 -1.83
C VAL A 97 -20.77 6.69 -1.12
N ALA A 98 -22.04 6.65 -0.74
CA ALA A 98 -22.64 7.68 0.09
C ALA A 98 -22.66 7.22 1.55
N HIS A 99 -22.32 8.11 2.47
CA HIS A 99 -22.37 7.84 3.91
C HIS A 99 -22.92 9.04 4.68
N VAL A 100 -23.60 8.77 5.79
CA VAL A 100 -24.19 9.80 6.66
C VAL A 100 -23.58 9.67 8.05
N PHE A 101 -23.02 10.77 8.55
CA PHE A 101 -22.45 10.82 9.90
C PHE A 101 -23.51 11.27 10.91
N SER A 102 -23.67 10.50 12.00
CA SER A 102 -24.70 10.73 13.02
C SER A 102 -24.28 11.68 14.15
N ALA A 103 -22.99 11.99 14.25
CA ALA A 103 -22.45 12.90 15.27
C ALA A 103 -21.45 13.89 14.66
N ALA A 104 -21.32 15.06 15.30
CA ALA A 104 -20.30 16.04 14.93
C ALA A 104 -18.92 15.55 15.37
N GLY A 105 -17.91 15.79 14.55
CA GLY A 105 -16.57 15.26 14.77
C GLY A 105 -15.71 15.28 13.53
N THR A 106 -14.43 14.93 13.70
CA THR A 106 -13.51 14.72 12.59
C THR A 106 -13.35 13.23 12.36
N TYR A 107 -13.67 12.78 11.15
CA TYR A 107 -13.66 11.37 10.78
C TYR A 107 -12.58 11.12 9.73
N VAL A 108 -11.77 10.09 9.95
CA VAL A 108 -10.73 9.65 9.01
C VAL A 108 -11.27 8.45 8.24
N VAL A 109 -11.64 8.69 6.99
CA VAL A 109 -12.16 7.65 6.10
C VAL A 109 -10.98 6.98 5.40
N THR A 110 -10.84 5.67 5.56
CA THR A 110 -9.76 4.88 4.98
C THR A 110 -10.33 3.90 3.94
N ALA A 111 -9.84 3.98 2.71
CA ALA A 111 -10.08 3.01 1.67
C ALA A 111 -8.89 2.07 1.55
N THR A 112 -9.14 0.77 1.47
CA THR A 112 -8.14 -0.28 1.30
C THR A 112 -8.57 -1.17 0.14
N ALA A 113 -7.85 -1.10 -0.98
CA ALA A 113 -8.11 -1.93 -2.15
C ALA A 113 -7.12 -3.10 -2.18
N THR A 114 -7.61 -4.31 -2.42
CA THR A 114 -6.83 -5.56 -2.45
C THR A 114 -6.90 -6.17 -3.85
N ASP A 115 -5.77 -6.63 -4.39
CA ASP A 115 -5.70 -7.29 -5.69
C ASP A 115 -5.83 -8.82 -5.62
N SER A 116 -5.93 -9.47 -6.78
CA SER A 116 -6.07 -10.94 -6.88
C SER A 116 -4.83 -11.71 -6.39
N SER A 117 -3.70 -11.04 -6.23
CA SER A 117 -2.47 -11.62 -5.69
C SER A 117 -2.31 -11.41 -4.18
N GLY A 118 -3.30 -10.80 -3.53
CA GLY A 118 -3.31 -10.53 -2.09
C GLY A 118 -2.50 -9.31 -1.67
N GLN A 119 -1.98 -8.53 -2.62
CA GLN A 119 -1.41 -7.22 -2.31
C GLN A 119 -2.55 -6.26 -1.95
N PHE A 120 -2.27 -5.21 -1.19
CA PHE A 120 -3.23 -4.16 -0.90
C PHE A 120 -2.61 -2.76 -1.00
N SER A 121 -3.44 -1.75 -1.23
CA SER A 121 -3.10 -0.33 -1.14
C SER A 121 -4.17 0.40 -0.37
N SER A 122 -3.74 1.28 0.53
CA SER A 122 -4.64 2.07 1.35
C SER A 122 -4.44 3.57 1.15
N VAL A 123 -5.53 4.31 1.26
CA VAL A 123 -5.56 5.78 1.19
C VAL A 123 -6.59 6.30 2.19
N SER A 124 -6.33 7.46 2.77
CA SER A 124 -7.24 8.07 3.74
C SER A 124 -7.61 9.50 3.36
N VAL A 125 -8.80 9.92 3.77
CA VAL A 125 -9.31 11.29 3.64
C VAL A 125 -10.02 11.70 4.91
N THR A 126 -9.94 12.98 5.24
CA THR A 126 -10.57 13.54 6.43
C THR A 126 -11.89 14.21 6.07
N VAL A 127 -12.91 13.97 6.89
CA VAL A 127 -14.22 14.61 6.82
C VAL A 127 -14.52 15.30 8.13
N ILE A 128 -14.97 16.55 8.05
CA ILE A 128 -15.34 17.36 9.19
C ILE A 128 -16.87 17.44 9.26
N VAL A 129 -17.45 16.94 10.33
CA VAL A 129 -18.90 17.00 10.58
C VAL A 129 -19.15 18.07 11.64
N ILE A 130 -20.01 19.04 11.31
CA ILE A 130 -20.37 20.17 12.18
C ILE A 130 -21.85 20.21 12.55
#